data_AF-A0A2D9C401-F1
#
_entry.id   AF-A0A2D9C401-F1
#
_cell.length_a   1.000
_cell.length_b   1.000
_cell.length_c   1.000
_cell.angle_alpha   90.00
_cell.angle_beta   90.00
_cell.angle_gamma   90.00
#
_symmetry.space_group_name_H-M   'P 1'
#
loop_
_entity.id
_entity.type
_entity.pdbx_description
1 polymer ?
#
loop_
_entity_poly.entity_id
_entity_poly.type
_entity_poly.pdbx_seq_one_letter_code
_entity_poly.pdbx_strand_id
1 'polypeptide(L)'
;MPRARTAITIALLIGLSASSAHAQIAGVPAQDAQAQTPPTETEFVDEWVEQLDNEDWLMRDLATLELGELDPGISLEMLERYLHRDDLSVEQRARLRLACLRRFALRPKGALGVSFGTIRVGSIEIQPIPDNPEFPATMLLQDKDQIAMVGERVIDGSFSLRVEILSREPGETLPVTVVRGERVLHLDLPLGSFDDLTGAVRMDSDLLNNALALRWERKGLISQTQRSIGEGLTLDDWQGAAFPTDTTPDAREPDLHAPRGWVLGPDLPTTTNSNGWSRTSIDVWADPGVLRSDAAERDELLGAERIQPLIALRLLLEREREQLKEELESVAEQDTRDELTNQISSLTRRLDTVTREIEIVRSTPANP
;
A
#
# COMPACT_ATOMS: atom_id res chain seq x y z
N MET A 1 -4.95 -32.36 -20.59
CA MET A 1 -6.38 -32.03 -20.82
C MET A 1 -6.49 -30.52 -21.00
N PRO A 2 -6.70 -30.00 -22.22
CA PRO A 2 -6.79 -28.57 -22.45
C PRO A 2 -8.22 -28.09 -22.19
N ARG A 3 -8.36 -27.06 -21.35
CA ARG A 3 -9.64 -26.36 -21.14
C ARG A 3 -9.80 -25.31 -22.24
N ALA A 4 -10.75 -25.54 -23.13
CA ALA A 4 -11.17 -24.60 -24.15
C ALA A 4 -11.74 -23.33 -23.49
N ARG A 5 -11.26 -22.16 -23.91
CA ARG A 5 -11.84 -20.85 -23.57
C ARG A 5 -13.10 -20.66 -24.39
N THR A 6 -14.23 -20.55 -23.72
CA THR A 6 -15.53 -20.24 -24.31
C THR A 6 -15.54 -18.77 -24.70
N ALA A 7 -15.36 -18.47 -25.98
CA ALA A 7 -15.68 -17.16 -26.55
C ALA A 7 -17.20 -17.08 -26.71
N ILE A 8 -17.84 -16.10 -26.05
CA ILE A 8 -19.24 -15.77 -26.30
C ILE A 8 -19.27 -14.92 -27.57
N THR A 9 -19.44 -15.57 -28.71
CA THR A 9 -19.76 -14.93 -29.99
C THR A 9 -21.27 -14.67 -30.02
N ILE A 10 -21.69 -13.41 -29.96
CA ILE A 10 -23.06 -13.03 -30.27
C ILE A 10 -23.22 -13.14 -31.79
N ALA A 11 -23.68 -14.30 -32.25
CA ALA A 11 -24.04 -14.55 -33.63
C ALA A 11 -25.47 -14.05 -33.88
N LEU A 12 -25.60 -12.88 -34.51
CA LEU A 12 -26.86 -12.42 -35.07
C LEU A 12 -27.09 -13.16 -36.40
N LEU A 13 -27.86 -14.24 -36.34
CA LEU A 13 -28.24 -15.06 -37.48
C LEU A 13 -29.42 -14.41 -38.22
N ILE A 14 -29.14 -13.57 -39.23
CA ILE A 14 -30.14 -13.17 -40.22
C ILE A 14 -29.87 -13.97 -41.49
N GLY A 15 -30.64 -15.04 -41.67
CA GLY A 15 -30.73 -15.73 -42.95
C GLY A 15 -31.65 -14.96 -43.89
N LEU A 16 -31.12 -14.52 -45.03
CA LEU A 16 -31.92 -14.20 -46.22
C LEU A 16 -31.17 -14.61 -47.50
N SER A 17 -31.67 -15.71 -48.06
CA SER A 17 -31.86 -16.03 -49.48
C SER A 17 -31.06 -15.24 -50.52
N ALA A 18 -30.15 -15.94 -51.20
CA ALA A 18 -29.61 -15.51 -52.49
C ALA A 18 -30.72 -15.53 -53.56
N SER A 19 -31.07 -14.36 -54.08
CA SER A 19 -31.85 -14.21 -55.31
C SER A 19 -31.02 -13.39 -56.30
N SER A 20 -30.56 -14.05 -57.36
CA SER A 20 -29.74 -13.47 -58.41
C SER A 20 -30.61 -12.67 -59.36
N ALA A 21 -30.78 -11.37 -59.08
CA ALA A 21 -31.37 -10.42 -60.03
C ALA A 21 -30.27 -9.48 -60.55
N HIS A 22 -29.87 -9.68 -61.81
CA HIS A 22 -29.09 -8.71 -62.57
C HIS A 22 -29.99 -7.48 -62.86
N ALA A 23 -29.92 -6.47 -62.00
CA ALA A 23 -30.46 -5.14 -62.26
C ALA A 23 -29.29 -4.18 -62.51
N GLN A 24 -29.15 -3.72 -63.76
CA GLN A 24 -28.31 -2.57 -64.10
C GLN A 24 -28.92 -1.32 -63.48
N ILE A 25 -28.44 -0.94 -62.28
CA ILE A 25 -28.72 0.36 -61.68
C ILE A 25 -27.71 1.35 -62.26
N ALA A 26 -28.19 2.19 -63.17
CA ALA A 26 -27.47 3.34 -63.67
C ALA A 26 -27.38 4.42 -62.57
N GLY A 27 -26.15 4.87 -62.28
CA GLY A 27 -25.89 6.20 -61.73
C GLY A 27 -26.28 6.44 -60.28
N VAL A 28 -25.60 5.79 -59.33
CA VAL A 28 -25.40 6.38 -58.00
C VAL A 28 -24.20 7.33 -58.13
N PRO A 29 -24.33 8.64 -57.89
CA PRO A 29 -23.19 9.54 -57.90
C PRO A 29 -22.18 9.06 -56.85
N ALA A 30 -20.90 9.01 -57.22
CA ALA A 30 -19.80 8.74 -56.32
C ALA A 30 -19.89 9.75 -55.17
N GLN A 31 -20.48 9.31 -54.06
CA GLN A 31 -20.49 10.06 -52.82
C GLN A 31 -19.05 10.02 -52.36
N ASP A 32 -18.35 11.16 -52.46
CA ASP A 32 -16.99 11.34 -51.98
C ASP A 32 -16.90 10.78 -50.56
N ALA A 33 -16.36 9.57 -50.44
CA ALA A 33 -16.06 8.94 -49.18
C ALA A 33 -14.94 9.76 -48.56
N GLN A 34 -15.33 10.83 -47.86
CA GLN A 34 -14.44 11.58 -46.99
C GLN A 34 -13.81 10.57 -46.05
N ALA A 35 -12.52 10.33 -46.22
CA ALA A 35 -11.73 9.51 -45.33
C ALA A 35 -11.82 10.15 -43.94
N GLN A 36 -12.72 9.64 -43.10
CA GLN A 36 -12.76 10.00 -41.70
C GLN A 36 -11.44 9.50 -41.12
N THR A 37 -10.55 10.46 -40.81
CA THR A 37 -9.34 10.16 -40.05
C THR A 37 -9.79 9.43 -38.78
N PRO A 38 -9.27 8.23 -38.48
CA PRO A 38 -9.63 7.54 -37.25
C PRO A 38 -9.38 8.48 -36.06
N PRO A 39 -10.26 8.49 -35.06
CA PRO A 39 -10.09 9.33 -33.89
C PRO A 39 -8.71 9.09 -33.29
N THR A 40 -8.06 10.18 -32.89
CA THR A 40 -6.74 10.08 -32.26
C THR A 40 -6.91 9.40 -30.91
N GLU A 41 -5.97 8.56 -30.49
CA GLU A 41 -6.03 7.79 -29.23
C GLU A 41 -6.39 8.67 -28.00
N THR A 42 -6.00 9.95 -28.01
CA THR A 42 -6.38 10.93 -26.99
C THR A 42 -7.86 11.30 -26.96
N GLU A 43 -8.51 11.42 -28.13
CA GLU A 43 -9.94 11.77 -28.21
C GLU A 43 -10.81 10.69 -27.55
N PHE A 44 -10.42 9.42 -27.69
CA PHE A 44 -11.12 8.31 -27.05
C PHE A 44 -11.01 8.34 -25.52
N VAL A 45 -9.84 8.68 -24.97
CA VAL A 45 -9.67 8.78 -23.52
C VAL A 45 -10.45 9.97 -22.94
N ASP A 46 -10.51 11.10 -23.67
CA ASP A 46 -11.31 12.26 -23.27
C ASP A 46 -12.79 11.90 -23.11
N GLU A 47 -13.35 11.16 -24.07
CA GLU A 47 -14.75 10.69 -24.01
C GLU A 47 -14.99 9.85 -22.75
N TRP A 48 -14.12 8.88 -22.44
CA TRP A 48 -14.29 8.06 -21.24
C TRP A 48 -14.14 8.84 -19.93
N VAL A 49 -13.22 9.81 -19.88
CA VAL A 49 -13.03 10.66 -18.69
C VAL A 49 -14.27 11.53 -18.46
N GLU A 50 -14.91 12.03 -19.52
CA GLU A 50 -16.18 12.75 -19.42
C GLU A 50 -17.29 11.83 -18.87
N GLN A 51 -17.36 10.57 -19.34
CA GLN A 51 -18.32 9.58 -18.84
C GLN A 51 -18.15 9.21 -17.35
N LEU A 52 -17.00 9.50 -16.73
CA LEU A 52 -16.78 9.25 -15.29
C LEU A 52 -17.69 10.10 -14.39
N ASP A 53 -18.27 11.20 -14.89
CA ASP A 53 -19.26 12.03 -14.16
C ASP A 53 -20.69 11.89 -14.69
N ASN A 54 -20.95 10.87 -15.54
CA ASN A 54 -22.28 10.66 -16.10
C ASN A 54 -23.31 10.49 -14.97
N GLU A 55 -24.53 11.02 -15.11
CA GLU A 55 -25.59 10.86 -14.09
C GLU A 55 -25.95 9.38 -13.84
N ASP A 56 -25.88 8.54 -14.87
CA ASP A 56 -26.09 7.10 -14.77
C ASP A 56 -24.87 6.41 -14.15
N TRP A 57 -25.08 5.80 -12.98
CA TRP A 57 -24.04 5.09 -12.25
C TRP A 57 -23.43 3.93 -13.04
N LEU A 58 -24.21 3.28 -13.91
CA LEU A 58 -23.73 2.17 -14.72
C LEU A 58 -22.72 2.67 -15.76
N MET A 59 -23.00 3.82 -16.39
CA MET A 59 -22.08 4.46 -17.34
C MET A 59 -20.77 4.85 -16.67
N ARG A 60 -20.83 5.40 -15.43
CA ARG A 60 -19.62 5.73 -14.66
C ARG A 60 -18.77 4.50 -14.36
N ASP A 61 -19.40 3.39 -13.98
CA ASP A 61 -18.69 2.16 -13.61
C ASP A 61 -18.07 1.47 -14.84
N LEU A 62 -18.82 1.42 -15.96
CA LEU A 62 -18.31 0.94 -17.24
C LEU A 62 -17.11 1.77 -17.72
N ALA A 63 -17.21 3.10 -17.70
CA ALA A 63 -16.08 3.97 -18.04
C ALA A 63 -14.86 3.72 -17.14
N THR A 64 -15.08 3.47 -15.84
CA THR A 64 -13.99 3.14 -14.91
C THR A 64 -13.33 1.79 -15.24
N LEU A 65 -14.11 0.79 -15.65
CA LEU A 65 -13.62 -0.53 -16.07
C LEU A 65 -12.87 -0.46 -17.40
N GLU A 66 -13.40 0.27 -18.39
CA GLU A 66 -12.78 0.46 -19.70
C GLU A 66 -11.40 1.12 -19.59
N LEU A 67 -11.32 2.23 -18.84
CA LEU A 67 -10.05 2.92 -18.58
C LEU A 67 -9.04 2.04 -17.82
N GLY A 68 -9.51 1.19 -16.89
CA GLY A 68 -8.65 0.43 -16.00
C GLY A 68 -8.14 -0.90 -16.55
N GLU A 69 -8.95 -1.63 -17.33
CA GLU A 69 -8.71 -3.05 -17.61
C GLU A 69 -8.87 -3.44 -19.08
N LEU A 70 -9.87 -2.89 -19.79
CA LEU A 70 -10.34 -3.49 -21.04
C LEU A 70 -9.60 -3.01 -22.28
N ASP A 71 -9.24 -1.73 -22.36
CA ASP A 71 -8.53 -1.20 -23.53
C ASP A 71 -7.00 -1.31 -23.36
N PRO A 72 -6.28 -2.11 -24.17
CA PRO A 72 -4.83 -2.21 -24.10
C PRO A 72 -4.07 -0.97 -24.62
N GLY A 73 -4.72 -0.08 -25.39
CA GLY A 73 -4.12 1.18 -25.86
C GLY A 73 -3.90 2.16 -24.71
N ILE A 74 -4.79 2.16 -23.72
CA ILE A 74 -4.74 3.12 -22.62
C ILE A 74 -3.62 2.76 -21.61
N SER A 75 -2.51 3.48 -21.68
CA SER A 75 -1.40 3.31 -20.73
C SER A 75 -1.65 3.99 -19.38
N LEU A 76 -0.99 3.49 -18.32
CA LEU A 76 -1.05 4.12 -16.99
C LEU A 76 -0.55 5.56 -17.01
N GLU A 77 0.52 5.84 -17.77
CA GLU A 77 1.09 7.18 -17.93
C GLU A 77 0.10 8.15 -18.60
N MET A 78 -0.82 7.64 -19.43
CA MET A 78 -1.89 8.47 -20.00
C MET A 78 -2.86 8.88 -18.90
N LEU A 79 -3.39 7.92 -18.14
CA LEU A 79 -4.32 8.18 -17.03
C LEU A 79 -3.70 9.09 -15.95
N GLU A 80 -2.42 8.87 -15.64
CA GLU A 80 -1.63 9.72 -14.73
C GLU A 80 -1.58 11.19 -15.21
N ARG A 81 -1.46 11.44 -16.52
CA ARG A 81 -1.52 12.80 -17.07
C ARG A 81 -2.91 13.41 -16.89
N TYR A 82 -3.98 12.65 -17.10
CA TYR A 82 -5.34 13.15 -16.85
C TYR A 82 -5.56 13.52 -15.38
N LEU A 83 -4.94 12.82 -14.42
CA LEU A 83 -5.04 13.21 -13.01
C LEU A 83 -4.49 14.61 -12.69
N HIS A 84 -3.70 15.22 -13.57
CA HIS A 84 -3.18 16.60 -13.40
C HIS A 84 -4.15 17.67 -13.85
N ARG A 85 -5.24 17.29 -14.50
CA ARG A 85 -6.27 18.23 -14.94
C ARG A 85 -6.96 18.84 -13.71
N ASP A 86 -6.96 20.16 -13.65
CA ASP A 86 -7.62 20.91 -12.57
C ASP A 86 -9.15 20.98 -12.74
N ASP A 87 -9.65 20.70 -13.96
CA ASP A 87 -11.07 20.76 -14.33
C ASP A 87 -11.84 19.47 -14.03
N LEU A 88 -11.19 18.43 -13.50
CA LEU A 88 -11.87 17.20 -13.10
C LEU A 88 -12.75 17.43 -11.87
N SER A 89 -13.99 16.94 -11.94
CA SER A 89 -14.84 16.84 -10.76
C SER A 89 -14.26 15.87 -9.73
N VAL A 90 -14.77 15.95 -8.49
CA VAL A 90 -14.31 15.08 -7.40
C VAL A 90 -14.57 13.60 -7.71
N GLU A 91 -15.75 13.29 -8.29
CA GLU A 91 -16.12 11.92 -8.70
C GLU A 91 -15.22 11.44 -9.84
N GLN A 92 -15.01 12.25 -10.89
CA GLN A 92 -14.12 11.90 -12.00
C GLN A 92 -12.71 11.57 -11.51
N ARG A 93 -12.17 12.41 -10.62
CA ARG A 93 -10.83 12.19 -10.05
C ARG A 93 -10.77 10.92 -9.22
N ALA A 94 -11.78 10.66 -8.38
CA ALA A 94 -11.83 9.44 -7.56
C ALA A 94 -11.87 8.18 -8.42
N ARG A 95 -12.72 8.16 -9.46
CA ARG A 95 -12.82 7.02 -10.39
C ARG A 95 -11.59 6.86 -11.27
N LEU A 96 -11.01 7.96 -11.73
CA LEU A 96 -9.78 7.91 -12.52
C LEU A 96 -8.61 7.35 -11.70
N ARG A 97 -8.54 7.63 -10.39
CA ARG A 97 -7.59 6.98 -9.48
C ARG A 97 -7.83 5.48 -9.35
N LEU A 98 -9.09 5.07 -9.25
CA LEU A 98 -9.44 3.65 -9.23
C LEU A 98 -9.05 2.95 -10.54
N ALA A 99 -9.27 3.60 -11.70
CA ALA A 99 -8.80 3.11 -12.99
C ALA A 99 -7.27 3.02 -13.05
N CYS A 100 -6.54 4.02 -12.55
CA CYS A 100 -5.08 3.97 -12.42
C CYS A 100 -4.62 2.81 -11.55
N LEU A 101 -5.28 2.54 -10.42
CA LEU A 101 -4.97 1.42 -9.53
C LEU A 101 -5.16 0.07 -10.23
N ARG A 102 -6.29 -0.12 -10.91
CA ARG A 102 -6.55 -1.34 -11.70
C ARG A 102 -5.48 -1.54 -12.77
N ARG A 103 -5.17 -0.49 -13.52
CA ARG A 103 -4.12 -0.53 -14.55
C ARG A 103 -2.75 -0.79 -13.96
N PHE A 104 -2.43 -0.16 -12.83
CA PHE A 104 -1.20 -0.39 -12.10
C PHE A 104 -1.09 -1.84 -11.65
N ALA A 105 -2.14 -2.44 -11.09
CA ALA A 105 -2.16 -3.84 -10.66
C ALA A 105 -1.88 -4.84 -11.81
N LEU A 106 -2.29 -4.52 -13.05
CA LEU A 106 -2.09 -5.37 -14.22
C LEU A 106 -0.69 -5.25 -14.86
N ARG A 107 0.05 -4.18 -14.57
CA ARG A 107 1.39 -3.98 -15.16
C ARG A 107 2.44 -4.83 -14.43
N PRO A 108 3.53 -5.21 -15.13
CA PRO A 108 4.72 -5.75 -14.46
C PRO A 108 5.22 -4.80 -13.38
N LYS A 109 5.73 -5.37 -12.28
CA LYS A 109 6.27 -4.62 -11.13
C LYS A 109 7.75 -4.94 -10.96
N GLY A 110 8.52 -4.00 -10.45
CA GLY A 110 9.88 -4.26 -10.02
C GLY A 110 9.92 -5.32 -8.91
N ALA A 111 10.97 -6.13 -8.89
CA ALA A 111 11.25 -7.08 -7.84
C ALA A 111 12.75 -7.22 -7.57
N LEU A 112 13.11 -7.50 -6.32
CA LEU A 112 14.51 -7.53 -5.90
C LEU A 112 15.13 -8.95 -5.91
N GLY A 113 14.29 -10.00 -5.86
CA GLY A 113 14.78 -11.38 -5.79
C GLY A 113 15.40 -11.76 -4.44
N VAL A 114 14.84 -11.26 -3.34
CA VAL A 114 15.30 -11.56 -1.97
C VAL A 114 14.14 -12.01 -1.09
N SER A 115 14.43 -12.84 -0.09
CA SER A 115 13.54 -13.06 1.05
C SER A 115 13.86 -12.07 2.17
N PHE A 116 12.86 -11.74 2.97
CA PHE A 116 13.03 -10.89 4.15
C PHE A 116 13.21 -11.76 5.38
N GLY A 117 14.29 -11.49 6.12
CA GLY A 117 14.64 -12.15 7.37
C GLY A 117 14.14 -11.36 8.58
N THR A 118 15.01 -11.23 9.58
CA THR A 118 14.69 -10.56 10.84
C THR A 118 14.55 -9.05 10.64
N ILE A 119 13.45 -8.48 11.14
CA ILE A 119 13.24 -7.03 11.19
C ILE A 119 13.91 -6.49 12.44
N ARG A 120 14.73 -5.45 12.28
CA ARG A 120 15.35 -4.70 13.38
C ARG A 120 14.86 -3.27 13.35
N VAL A 121 15.02 -2.53 14.45
CA VAL A 121 14.66 -1.11 14.48
C VAL A 121 15.48 -0.37 13.43
N GLY A 122 14.80 0.17 12.41
CA GLY A 122 15.40 0.95 11.33
C GLY A 122 16.12 0.16 10.23
N SER A 123 15.99 -1.19 10.19
CA SER A 123 16.52 -1.97 9.07
C SER A 123 15.88 -3.36 8.92
N ILE A 124 16.00 -3.93 7.73
CA ILE A 124 15.47 -5.26 7.42
C ILE A 124 16.60 -6.14 6.89
N GLU A 125 16.81 -7.27 7.55
CA GLU A 125 17.72 -8.29 7.05
C GLU A 125 17.16 -8.93 5.78
N ILE A 126 18.00 -9.07 4.76
CA ILE A 126 17.65 -9.70 3.49
C ILE A 126 18.48 -10.95 3.28
N GLN A 127 17.88 -11.90 2.57
CA GLN A 127 18.55 -13.12 2.11
C GLN A 127 18.34 -13.24 0.60
N PRO A 128 19.40 -13.10 -0.22
CA PRO A 128 19.30 -13.26 -1.66
C PRO A 128 18.80 -14.66 -2.04
N ILE A 129 17.93 -14.75 -3.05
CA ILE A 129 17.55 -16.04 -3.64
C ILE A 129 18.75 -16.51 -4.48
N PRO A 130 19.41 -17.64 -4.12
CA PRO A 130 20.64 -18.06 -4.79
C PRO A 130 20.38 -18.44 -6.25
N ASP A 131 21.37 -18.15 -7.10
CA ASP A 131 21.47 -18.61 -8.49
C ASP A 131 20.30 -18.24 -9.43
N ASN A 132 19.58 -17.14 -9.17
CA ASN A 132 18.58 -16.64 -10.11
C ASN A 132 19.12 -15.49 -11.00
N PRO A 133 19.44 -15.74 -12.28
CA PRO A 133 19.95 -14.70 -13.19
C PRO A 133 18.94 -13.59 -13.52
N GLU A 134 17.65 -13.78 -13.24
CA GLU A 134 16.58 -12.80 -13.50
C GLU A 134 16.58 -11.65 -12.47
N PHE A 135 17.32 -11.80 -11.36
CA PHE A 135 17.41 -10.81 -10.28
C PHE A 135 18.86 -10.35 -10.07
N PRO A 136 19.34 -9.35 -10.82
CA PRO A 136 20.75 -8.96 -10.77
C PRO A 136 21.17 -8.35 -9.43
N ALA A 137 20.23 -7.88 -8.62
CA ALA A 137 20.48 -7.43 -7.25
C ALA A 137 21.12 -8.51 -6.35
N THR A 138 20.87 -9.80 -6.64
CA THR A 138 21.46 -10.93 -5.90
C THR A 138 22.98 -11.00 -6.04
N MET A 139 23.57 -10.41 -7.08
CA MET A 139 25.03 -10.32 -7.26
C MET A 139 25.68 -9.21 -6.41
N LEU A 140 24.89 -8.21 -6.00
CA LEU A 140 25.37 -7.05 -5.23
C LEU A 140 25.18 -7.25 -3.72
N LEU A 141 24.10 -7.96 -3.37
CA LEU A 141 23.70 -8.23 -2.01
C LEU A 141 24.37 -9.52 -1.49
N GLN A 142 24.64 -9.54 -0.19
CA GLN A 142 25.15 -10.69 0.53
C GLN A 142 24.12 -11.17 1.56
N ASP A 143 24.23 -12.44 1.94
CA ASP A 143 23.43 -12.98 3.03
C ASP A 143 23.63 -12.14 4.30
N LYS A 144 22.53 -11.82 4.99
CA LYS A 144 22.46 -10.98 6.21
C LYS A 144 22.77 -9.50 6.01
N ASP A 145 22.83 -9.01 4.78
CA ASP A 145 22.75 -7.58 4.53
C ASP A 145 21.48 -7.00 5.15
N GLN A 146 21.55 -5.77 5.65
CA GLN A 146 20.41 -5.08 6.24
C GLN A 146 20.11 -3.81 5.45
N ILE A 147 18.94 -3.73 4.82
CA ILE A 147 18.50 -2.50 4.13
C ILE A 147 17.93 -1.56 5.19
N ALA A 148 18.58 -0.42 5.40
CA ALA A 148 18.16 0.60 6.36
C ALA A 148 17.37 1.74 5.71
N MET A 149 17.75 2.11 4.47
CA MET A 149 17.12 3.21 3.74
C MET A 149 16.95 2.88 2.26
N VAL A 150 15.92 3.47 1.64
CA VAL A 150 15.72 3.53 0.19
C VAL A 150 15.67 5.00 -0.21
N GLY A 151 16.63 5.46 -1.01
CA GLY A 151 16.86 6.88 -1.23
C GLY A 151 17.03 7.62 0.10
N GLU A 152 16.14 8.57 0.37
CA GLU A 152 16.12 9.35 1.61
C GLU A 152 15.13 8.82 2.67
N ARG A 153 14.39 7.74 2.38
CA ARG A 153 13.39 7.19 3.30
C ARG A 153 13.97 6.08 4.16
N VAL A 154 13.73 6.17 5.47
CA VAL A 154 14.04 5.10 6.42
C VAL A 154 13.02 3.98 6.24
N ILE A 155 13.52 2.75 6.22
CA ILE A 155 12.69 1.56 6.12
C ILE A 155 12.44 1.01 7.51
N ASP A 156 11.17 0.98 7.90
CA ASP A 156 10.69 0.56 9.22
C ASP A 156 10.15 -0.89 9.26
N GLY A 157 9.94 -1.53 8.11
CA GLY A 157 9.40 -2.88 8.04
C GLY A 157 9.24 -3.42 6.62
N SER A 158 9.00 -4.73 6.51
CA SER A 158 8.93 -5.42 5.21
C SER A 158 7.85 -4.84 4.29
N PHE A 159 6.78 -4.28 4.85
CA PHE A 159 5.75 -3.61 4.09
C PHE A 159 6.27 -2.35 3.38
N SER A 160 6.95 -1.43 4.07
CA SER A 160 7.48 -0.20 3.46
C SER A 160 8.55 -0.48 2.40
N LEU A 161 9.41 -1.48 2.62
CA LEU A 161 10.36 -1.91 1.60
C LEU A 161 9.67 -2.51 0.37
N ARG A 162 8.59 -3.29 0.53
CA ARG A 162 7.81 -3.80 -0.60
C ARG A 162 7.13 -2.68 -1.38
N VAL A 163 6.57 -1.68 -0.69
CA VAL A 163 5.97 -0.49 -1.31
C VAL A 163 6.99 0.21 -2.19
N GLU A 164 8.22 0.43 -1.69
CA GLU A 164 9.33 0.99 -2.46
C GLU A 164 9.64 0.17 -3.71
N ILE A 165 9.82 -1.15 -3.57
CA ILE A 165 10.14 -2.04 -4.70
C ILE A 165 9.02 -2.03 -5.75
N LEU A 166 7.76 -2.19 -5.33
CA LEU A 166 6.61 -2.31 -6.25
C LEU A 166 6.21 -0.98 -6.91
N SER A 167 6.61 0.16 -6.34
CA SER A 167 6.37 1.47 -6.96
C SER A 167 7.17 1.71 -8.26
N ARG A 168 8.12 0.82 -8.56
CA ARG A 168 9.08 0.89 -9.67
C ARG A 168 8.75 -0.10 -10.78
N GLU A 169 9.19 0.22 -12.01
CA GLU A 169 9.09 -0.70 -13.14
C GLU A 169 10.27 -1.71 -13.14
N PRO A 170 10.09 -2.90 -13.75
CA PRO A 170 11.21 -3.81 -14.01
C PRO A 170 12.33 -3.10 -14.79
N GLY A 171 13.57 -3.31 -14.38
CA GLY A 171 14.75 -2.67 -14.95
C GLY A 171 15.12 -1.31 -14.34
N GLU A 172 14.26 -0.69 -13.53
CA GLU A 172 14.64 0.49 -12.73
C GLU A 172 15.70 0.12 -11.67
N THR A 173 16.44 1.12 -11.20
CA THR A 173 17.36 0.99 -10.07
C THR A 173 16.72 1.48 -8.76
N LEU A 174 17.01 0.76 -7.69
CA LEU A 174 16.59 1.06 -6.32
C LEU A 174 17.81 1.54 -5.53
N PRO A 175 17.97 2.85 -5.29
CA PRO A 175 19.07 3.36 -4.47
C PRO A 175 18.83 2.97 -3.01
N VAL A 176 19.74 2.22 -2.41
CA VAL A 176 19.61 1.74 -1.03
C VAL A 176 20.85 2.04 -0.20
N THR A 177 20.63 2.20 1.11
CA THR A 177 21.69 2.17 2.10
C THR A 177 21.64 0.83 2.83
N VAL A 178 22.70 0.04 2.69
CA VAL A 178 22.85 -1.30 3.26
C VAL A 178 23.86 -1.28 4.39
N VAL A 179 23.51 -1.89 5.52
CA VAL A 179 24.42 -2.18 6.62
C VAL A 179 24.90 -3.62 6.48
N ARG A 180 26.22 -3.79 6.30
CA ARG A 180 26.90 -5.09 6.16
C ARG A 180 27.93 -5.24 7.28
N GLY A 181 27.56 -5.96 8.34
CA GLY A 181 28.35 -5.99 9.56
C GLY A 181 28.48 -4.58 10.17
N GLU A 182 29.69 -4.04 10.22
CA GLU A 182 29.97 -2.69 10.73
C GLU A 182 30.11 -1.63 9.61
N ARG A 183 29.85 -2.01 8.36
CA ARG A 183 30.01 -1.12 7.20
C ARG A 183 28.67 -0.64 6.69
N VAL A 184 28.60 0.64 6.31
CA VAL A 184 27.48 1.23 5.59
C VAL A 184 27.87 1.36 4.12
N LEU A 185 27.04 0.82 3.24
CA LEU A 185 27.22 0.80 1.79
C LEU A 185 26.05 1.52 1.12
N HIS A 186 26.32 2.33 0.11
CA HIS A 186 25.30 2.88 -0.77
C HIS A 186 25.35 2.12 -2.09
N LEU A 187 24.25 1.45 -2.45
CA LEU A 187 24.16 0.57 -3.61
C LEU A 187 22.98 0.98 -4.48
N ASP A 188 23.13 0.89 -5.80
CA ASP A 188 22.02 1.02 -6.75
C ASP A 188 21.62 -0.38 -7.21
N LEU A 189 20.52 -0.91 -6.66
CA LEU A 189 20.08 -2.28 -6.93
C LEU A 189 19.19 -2.33 -8.17
N PRO A 190 19.58 -3.00 -9.27
CA PRO A 190 18.71 -3.19 -10.42
C PRO A 190 17.55 -4.13 -10.07
N LEU A 191 16.33 -3.74 -10.45
CA LEU A 191 15.12 -4.52 -10.22
C LEU A 191 14.83 -5.47 -11.39
N GLY A 192 14.52 -6.73 -11.09
CA GLY A 192 13.94 -7.69 -12.02
C GLY A 192 12.42 -7.53 -12.14
N SER A 193 11.76 -8.49 -12.79
CA SER A 193 10.30 -8.54 -12.85
C SER A 193 9.71 -9.30 -11.67
N PHE A 194 8.60 -8.81 -11.13
CA PHE A 194 7.85 -9.50 -10.09
C PHE A 194 7.25 -10.83 -10.58
N ASP A 195 6.91 -10.90 -11.87
CA ASP A 195 6.35 -12.11 -12.49
C ASP A 195 7.34 -13.28 -12.51
N ASP A 196 8.64 -12.98 -12.39
CA ASP A 196 9.74 -13.96 -12.38
C ASP A 196 10.02 -14.52 -10.97
N LEU A 197 9.33 -14.02 -9.93
CA LEU A 197 9.50 -14.51 -8.57
C LEU A 197 8.80 -15.87 -8.35
N THR A 198 9.57 -16.92 -8.10
CA THR A 198 9.02 -18.21 -7.67
C THR A 198 8.45 -18.11 -6.25
N GLY A 199 7.14 -18.30 -6.10
CA GLY A 199 6.47 -18.25 -4.79
C GLY A 199 6.16 -16.84 -4.30
N ALA A 200 5.99 -15.89 -5.21
CA ALA A 200 5.61 -14.52 -4.88
C ALA A 200 4.36 -14.47 -3.98
N VAL A 201 4.46 -13.69 -2.90
CA VAL A 201 3.30 -13.38 -2.04
C VAL A 201 2.27 -12.65 -2.89
N ARG A 202 0.98 -13.00 -2.72
CA ARG A 202 -0.10 -12.27 -3.39
C ARG A 202 -0.03 -10.79 -3.02
N MET A 203 -0.11 -9.92 -4.02
CA MET A 203 -0.23 -8.49 -3.81
C MET A 203 -1.62 -8.19 -3.26
N ASP A 204 -1.69 -7.70 -2.02
CA ASP A 204 -2.93 -7.18 -1.46
C ASP A 204 -3.23 -5.77 -2.00
N SER A 205 -4.47 -5.33 -1.83
CA SER A 205 -4.92 -4.01 -2.33
C SER A 205 -4.20 -2.85 -1.65
N ASP A 206 -3.87 -2.99 -0.37
CA ASP A 206 -3.28 -1.91 0.42
C ASP A 206 -1.84 -1.64 -0.02
N LEU A 207 -1.08 -2.71 -0.26
CA LEU A 207 0.27 -2.67 -0.79
C LEU A 207 0.29 -2.01 -2.18
N LEU A 208 -0.64 -2.36 -3.07
CA LEU A 208 -0.75 -1.77 -4.40
C LEU A 208 -1.13 -0.29 -4.35
N ASN A 209 -2.08 0.08 -3.46
CA ASN A 209 -2.46 1.47 -3.24
C ASN A 209 -1.27 2.32 -2.77
N ASN A 210 -0.54 1.84 -1.76
CA ASN A 210 0.63 2.54 -1.23
C ASN A 210 1.77 2.63 -2.26
N ALA A 211 2.00 1.56 -3.04
CA ALA A 211 3.01 1.55 -4.10
C ALA A 211 2.66 2.53 -5.23
N LEU A 212 1.39 2.64 -5.62
CA LEU A 212 0.94 3.61 -6.62
C LEU A 212 1.05 5.05 -6.10
N ALA A 213 0.65 5.30 -4.85
CA ALA A 213 0.81 6.61 -4.23
C ALA A 213 2.28 7.02 -4.18
N LEU A 214 3.18 6.14 -3.74
CA LEU A 214 4.61 6.40 -3.75
C LEU A 214 5.14 6.65 -5.17
N ARG A 215 4.67 5.91 -6.18
CA ARG A 215 5.02 6.16 -7.59
C ARG A 215 4.65 7.57 -8.02
N TRP A 216 3.43 8.00 -7.69
CA TRP A 216 2.98 9.36 -7.98
C TRP A 216 3.84 10.41 -7.27
N GLU A 217 4.21 10.16 -6.00
CA GLU A 217 5.11 11.04 -5.26
C GLU A 217 6.47 11.18 -5.95
N ARG A 218 7.10 10.06 -6.34
CA ARG A 218 8.39 10.06 -7.06
C ARG A 218 8.32 10.81 -8.39
N LYS A 219 7.20 10.70 -9.10
CA LYS A 219 6.96 11.39 -10.36
C LYS A 219 6.54 12.86 -10.19
N GLY A 220 6.36 13.33 -8.96
CA GLY A 220 5.86 14.68 -8.67
C GLY A 220 4.39 14.90 -9.04
N LEU A 221 3.61 13.83 -9.14
CA LEU A 221 2.19 13.86 -9.51
C LEU A 221 1.26 14.11 -8.31
N ILE A 222 1.77 13.87 -7.10
CA ILE A 222 1.08 14.31 -5.88
C ILE A 222 1.39 15.80 -5.70
N SER A 223 0.57 16.65 -6.32
CA SER A 223 0.48 18.04 -5.92
C SER A 223 0.07 18.08 -4.45
N GLN A 224 0.84 18.80 -3.64
CA GLN A 224 0.65 19.04 -2.19
C GLN A 224 -0.69 19.69 -1.80
N THR A 225 -1.67 19.69 -2.69
CA THR A 225 -2.98 20.33 -2.54
C THR A 225 -4.07 19.42 -3.10
N GLN A 226 -4.04 18.14 -2.71
CA GLN A 226 -5.34 17.50 -2.53
C GLN A 226 -6.03 18.26 -1.42
N ARG A 227 -7.01 19.09 -1.79
CA ARG A 227 -8.00 19.51 -0.82
C ARG A 227 -8.54 18.23 -0.21
N SER A 228 -8.18 17.96 1.04
CA SER A 228 -8.76 16.83 1.76
C SER A 228 -10.28 16.98 1.66
N ILE A 229 -11.03 15.89 1.50
CA ILE A 229 -12.50 16.00 1.53
C ILE A 229 -12.83 16.59 2.91
N GLY A 230 -13.33 17.83 2.95
CA GLY A 230 -13.48 18.59 4.19
C GLY A 230 -12.55 19.79 4.34
N GLU A 231 -11.60 20.01 3.44
CA GLU A 231 -10.73 21.18 3.50
C GLU A 231 -11.53 22.47 3.27
N GLY A 232 -11.66 23.28 4.32
CA GLY A 232 -12.50 24.48 4.34
C GLY A 232 -13.93 24.24 4.85
N LEU A 233 -14.33 22.99 5.12
CA LEU A 233 -15.55 22.70 5.88
C LEU A 233 -15.23 22.75 7.37
N THR A 234 -16.03 23.51 8.11
CA THR A 234 -15.98 23.53 9.56
C THR A 234 -16.62 22.26 10.14
N LEU A 235 -16.38 21.98 11.42
CA LEU A 235 -17.07 20.91 12.13
C LEU A 235 -18.60 21.09 12.06
N ASP A 236 -19.08 22.33 12.10
CA ASP A 236 -20.51 22.66 12.02
C ASP A 236 -21.09 22.35 10.63
N ASP A 237 -20.33 22.60 9.55
CA ASP A 237 -20.76 22.25 8.18
C ASP A 237 -20.92 20.73 8.02
N TRP A 238 -19.98 19.98 8.60
CA TRP A 238 -20.05 18.52 8.64
C TRP A 238 -21.19 18.00 9.49
N GLN A 239 -21.42 18.58 10.68
CA GLN A 239 -22.53 18.21 11.55
C GLN A 239 -23.88 18.53 10.91
N GLY A 240 -24.03 19.70 10.28
CA GLY A 240 -25.27 20.08 9.60
C GLY A 240 -25.58 19.20 8.39
N ALA A 241 -24.56 18.75 7.66
CA ALA A 241 -24.73 17.84 6.52
C ALA A 241 -25.06 16.40 6.96
N ALA A 242 -24.38 15.88 7.99
CA ALA A 242 -24.58 14.52 8.49
C ALA A 242 -25.85 14.38 9.35
N PHE A 243 -26.21 15.45 10.07
CA PHE A 243 -27.34 15.52 10.98
C PHE A 243 -28.13 16.81 10.73
N PRO A 244 -28.99 16.84 9.69
CA PRO A 244 -29.86 17.97 9.45
C PRO A 244 -30.61 18.33 10.73
N THR A 245 -30.60 19.60 11.15
CA THR A 245 -31.26 20.05 12.39
C THR A 245 -32.77 19.79 12.41
N ASP A 246 -33.37 19.49 11.25
CA ASP A 246 -34.78 19.13 11.09
C ASP A 246 -35.07 17.62 11.20
N THR A 247 -34.05 16.78 11.33
CA THR A 247 -34.24 15.36 11.66
C THR A 247 -34.49 15.24 13.16
N THR A 248 -35.77 15.25 13.57
CA THR A 248 -36.14 14.81 14.92
C THR A 248 -35.58 13.41 15.15
N PRO A 249 -34.74 13.17 16.17
CA PRO A 249 -34.24 11.83 16.47
C PRO A 249 -35.44 10.92 16.67
N ASP A 250 -35.62 9.94 15.79
CA ASP A 250 -36.70 8.96 15.92
C ASP A 250 -36.42 8.19 17.22
N ALA A 251 -37.28 8.37 18.22
CA ALA A 251 -37.12 7.83 19.57
C ALA A 251 -37.35 6.31 19.64
N ARG A 252 -37.26 5.61 18.49
CA ARG A 252 -37.50 4.18 18.39
C ARG A 252 -36.18 3.42 18.30
N GLU A 253 -35.96 2.66 19.37
CA GLU A 253 -35.01 1.55 19.54
C GLU A 253 -33.55 1.93 19.87
N PRO A 254 -33.17 1.83 21.16
CA PRO A 254 -31.77 1.89 21.61
C PRO A 254 -30.91 0.68 21.20
N ASP A 255 -31.43 -0.25 20.40
CA ASP A 255 -30.72 -1.49 20.06
C ASP A 255 -30.16 -1.44 18.64
N LEU A 256 -28.83 -1.29 18.60
CA LEU A 256 -27.91 -1.73 17.55
C LEU A 256 -28.12 -1.09 16.16
N HIS A 257 -27.08 -0.38 15.70
CA HIS A 257 -26.92 0.23 14.36
C HIS A 257 -27.24 1.73 14.25
N ALA A 258 -26.61 2.55 15.09
CA ALA A 258 -26.42 3.96 14.74
C ALA A 258 -25.64 4.06 13.41
N PRO A 259 -26.06 4.92 12.46
CA PRO A 259 -25.33 5.15 11.21
C PRO A 259 -23.95 5.72 11.53
N ARG A 260 -22.90 5.04 11.04
CA ARG A 260 -21.51 5.44 11.21
C ARG A 260 -21.10 6.34 10.04
N GLY A 261 -21.06 7.64 10.26
CA GLY A 261 -20.53 8.63 9.31
C GLY A 261 -19.08 9.00 9.65
N TRP A 262 -18.30 9.33 8.61
CA TRP A 262 -16.93 9.81 8.71
C TRP A 262 -16.93 11.35 8.71
N VAL A 263 -16.07 11.99 9.49
CA VAL A 263 -15.73 13.42 9.31
C VAL A 263 -14.22 13.57 9.51
N LEU A 264 -13.53 14.03 8.48
CA LEU A 264 -12.08 14.27 8.46
C LEU A 264 -11.81 15.78 8.55
N GLY A 265 -10.92 16.19 9.45
CA GLY A 265 -10.32 17.52 9.49
C GLY A 265 -8.89 17.52 8.90
N PRO A 266 -8.36 18.68 8.48
CA PRO A 266 -7.18 18.77 7.61
C PRO A 266 -5.81 18.49 8.26
N ASP A 267 -5.67 18.51 9.59
CA ASP A 267 -4.34 18.75 10.17
C ASP A 267 -3.65 17.60 10.90
N LEU A 268 -4.18 16.37 10.99
CA LEU A 268 -3.40 15.21 11.49
C LEU A 268 -4.08 13.86 11.20
N PRO A 269 -3.51 13.00 10.33
CA PRO A 269 -3.86 11.58 10.33
C PRO A 269 -3.04 10.87 11.42
N THR A 270 -3.64 10.64 12.60
CA THR A 270 -3.13 9.62 13.53
C THR A 270 -3.74 8.28 13.16
N THR A 271 -3.02 7.48 12.37
CA THR A 271 -3.32 6.06 12.21
C THR A 271 -2.60 5.29 13.31
N THR A 272 -3.32 4.86 14.35
CA THR A 272 -2.80 3.83 15.24
C THR A 272 -3.11 2.47 14.63
N ASN A 273 -2.10 1.87 14.02
CA ASN A 273 -2.17 0.49 13.57
C ASN A 273 -2.05 -0.42 14.80
N SER A 274 -3.07 -1.23 15.07
CA SER A 274 -2.87 -2.48 15.79
C SER A 274 -3.56 -3.62 15.03
N ASN A 275 -2.76 -4.24 14.16
CA ASN A 275 -2.83 -5.64 13.73
C ASN A 275 -4.10 -6.07 12.98
N GLY A 276 -4.24 -5.62 11.73
CA GLY A 276 -4.76 -6.38 10.57
C GLY A 276 -6.20 -6.92 10.59
N TRP A 277 -6.91 -6.85 11.72
CA TRP A 277 -8.28 -7.37 11.92
C TRP A 277 -9.13 -6.44 12.79
N SER A 278 -8.67 -5.22 13.09
CA SER A 278 -9.45 -4.24 13.83
C SER A 278 -10.37 -3.47 12.88
N ARG A 279 -11.67 -3.61 13.11
CA ARG A 279 -12.66 -2.61 12.66
C ARG A 279 -12.12 -1.24 13.05
N THR A 280 -11.95 -0.35 12.08
CA THR A 280 -11.72 1.07 12.34
C THR A 280 -12.91 1.57 13.15
N SER A 281 -12.77 1.68 14.48
CA SER A 281 -13.75 2.36 15.32
C SER A 281 -13.48 3.85 15.22
N ILE A 282 -14.52 4.60 14.90
CA ILE A 282 -14.50 6.05 14.88
C ILE A 282 -15.10 6.47 16.20
N ASP A 283 -14.27 7.06 17.06
CA ASP A 283 -14.72 7.60 18.34
C ASP A 283 -14.93 9.10 18.17
N VAL A 284 -16.11 9.57 18.56
CA VAL A 284 -16.50 10.98 18.46
C VAL A 284 -16.50 11.56 19.85
N TRP A 285 -15.77 12.65 20.05
CA TRP A 285 -15.72 13.38 21.30
C TRP A 285 -16.56 14.65 21.20
N ALA A 286 -17.44 14.86 22.18
CA ALA A 286 -18.31 16.03 22.22
C ALA A 286 -17.54 17.33 22.57
N ASP A 287 -16.34 17.22 23.13
CA ASP A 287 -15.57 18.35 23.64
C ASP A 287 -14.04 18.09 23.55
N PRO A 288 -13.21 19.11 23.22
CA PRO A 288 -11.75 18.98 23.14
C PRO A 288 -11.07 18.53 24.44
N GLY A 289 -11.66 18.79 25.60
CA GLY A 289 -11.17 18.29 26.88
C GLY A 289 -11.31 16.77 27.01
N VAL A 290 -12.40 16.21 26.48
CA VAL A 290 -12.61 14.75 26.42
C VAL A 290 -11.65 14.11 25.43
N LEU A 291 -11.41 14.74 24.27
CA LEU A 291 -10.37 14.28 23.33
C LEU A 291 -8.99 14.22 23.99
N ARG A 292 -8.59 15.25 24.75
CA ARG A 292 -7.30 15.24 25.46
C ARG A 292 -7.24 14.17 26.54
N SER A 293 -8.34 13.95 27.25
CA SER A 293 -8.44 12.89 28.26
C SER A 293 -8.32 11.50 27.64
N ASP A 294 -9.07 11.23 26.58
CA ASP A 294 -9.03 9.95 25.85
C ASP A 294 -7.71 9.74 25.12
N ALA A 295 -7.11 10.81 24.57
CA ALA A 295 -5.77 10.75 23.99
C ALA A 295 -4.73 10.39 25.05
N ALA A 296 -4.79 11.00 26.25
CA ALA A 296 -3.92 10.66 27.36
C ALA A 296 -4.13 9.23 27.86
N GLU A 297 -5.39 8.77 27.97
CA GLU A 297 -5.72 7.38 28.34
C GLU A 297 -5.23 6.38 27.28
N ARG A 298 -5.35 6.73 25.99
CA ARG A 298 -4.81 5.92 24.89
C ARG A 298 -3.29 5.93 24.86
N ASP A 299 -2.64 7.05 25.11
CA ASP A 299 -1.19 7.13 25.17
C ASP A 299 -0.66 6.33 26.38
N GLU A 300 -1.39 6.32 27.49
CA GLU A 300 -1.14 5.44 28.64
C GLU A 300 -1.32 3.95 28.27
N LEU A 301 -2.38 3.60 27.55
CA LEU A 301 -2.63 2.25 27.05
C LEU A 301 -1.55 1.81 26.03
N LEU A 302 -1.16 2.68 25.09
CA LEU A 302 -0.10 2.42 24.11
C LEU A 302 1.27 2.33 24.78
N GLY A 303 1.52 3.13 25.81
CA GLY A 303 2.66 2.99 26.71
C GLY A 303 2.68 1.63 27.38
N ALA A 304 1.53 1.18 27.91
CA ALA A 304 1.38 -0.15 28.49
C ALA A 304 1.60 -1.26 27.44
N GLU A 305 1.05 -1.12 26.24
CA GLU A 305 1.24 -2.06 25.13
C GLU A 305 2.69 -2.13 24.66
N ARG A 306 3.45 -1.03 24.73
CA ARG A 306 4.90 -1.02 24.47
C ARG A 306 5.71 -1.66 25.59
N ILE A 307 5.28 -1.50 26.84
CA ILE A 307 5.96 -2.05 28.02
C ILE A 307 5.78 -3.58 28.11
N GLN A 308 4.61 -4.14 27.76
CA GLN A 308 4.36 -5.58 27.93
C GLN A 308 5.33 -6.49 27.14
N PRO A 309 5.63 -6.24 25.86
CA PRO A 309 6.63 -7.00 25.11
C PRO A 309 8.03 -6.90 25.72
N LEU A 310 8.41 -5.72 26.23
CA LEU A 310 9.71 -5.51 26.88
C LEU A 310 9.80 -6.28 28.20
N ILE A 311 8.73 -6.31 28.99
CA ILE A 311 8.65 -7.14 30.22
C ILE A 311 8.76 -8.62 29.86
N ALA A 312 8.03 -9.08 28.84
CA ALA A 312 8.08 -10.48 28.39
C ALA A 312 9.48 -10.86 27.90
N LEU A 313 10.12 -9.99 27.11
CA LEU A 313 11.50 -10.17 26.64
C LEU A 313 12.49 -10.24 27.82
N ARG A 314 12.35 -9.34 28.80
CA ARG A 314 13.18 -9.36 30.02
C ARG A 314 13.05 -10.69 30.76
N LEU A 315 11.83 -11.17 31.00
CA LEU A 315 11.59 -12.44 31.70
C LEU A 315 12.20 -13.64 30.95
N LEU A 316 12.13 -13.63 29.61
CA LEU A 316 12.74 -14.67 28.78
C LEU A 316 14.27 -14.66 28.91
N LEU A 317 14.89 -13.48 28.83
CA LEU A 317 16.33 -13.31 28.99
C LEU A 317 16.81 -13.68 30.41
N GLU A 318 16.03 -13.36 31.46
CA GLU A 318 16.32 -13.75 32.84
C GLU A 318 16.32 -15.28 32.98
N ARG A 319 15.32 -15.96 32.41
CA ARG A 319 15.23 -17.42 32.43
C ARG A 319 16.39 -18.08 31.70
N GLU A 320 16.73 -17.60 30.51
CA GLU A 320 17.85 -18.13 29.72
C GLU A 320 19.18 -17.96 30.47
N ARG A 321 19.39 -16.80 31.10
CA ARG A 321 20.58 -16.56 31.92
C ARG A 321 20.68 -17.50 33.11
N GLU A 322 19.59 -17.77 33.82
CA GLU A 322 19.62 -18.73 34.94
C GLU A 322 19.87 -20.17 34.46
N GLN A 323 19.30 -20.57 33.32
CA GLN A 323 19.58 -21.88 32.72
C GLN A 323 21.08 -22.03 32.37
N LEU A 324 21.71 -21.01 31.78
CA LEU A 324 23.15 -21.05 31.47
C LEU A 324 24.02 -21.08 32.73
N LYS A 325 23.58 -20.45 33.83
CA LYS A 325 24.29 -20.54 35.12
C LYS A 325 24.22 -21.95 35.70
N GLU A 326 23.07 -22.60 35.67
CA GLU A 326 22.91 -23.99 36.09
C GLU A 326 23.80 -24.92 35.25
N GLU A 327 23.85 -24.69 33.93
CA GLU A 327 24.72 -25.44 33.03
C GLU A 327 26.21 -25.21 33.37
N LEU A 328 26.62 -23.97 33.60
CA LEU A 328 27.98 -23.60 34.01
C LEU A 328 28.44 -24.29 35.31
N GLU A 329 27.53 -24.54 36.25
CA GLU A 329 27.83 -25.28 37.49
C GLU A 329 28.08 -26.76 37.22
N SER A 330 27.47 -27.33 36.19
CA SER A 330 27.57 -28.76 35.84
C SER A 330 28.77 -29.12 34.94
N VAL A 331 29.34 -28.13 34.23
CA VAL A 331 30.40 -28.35 33.23
C VAL A 331 31.78 -28.42 33.87
N ALA A 332 32.50 -29.51 33.59
CA ALA A 332 33.86 -29.76 34.07
C ALA A 332 34.97 -29.20 33.15
N GLU A 333 34.70 -29.07 31.85
CA GLU A 333 35.68 -28.63 30.85
C GLU A 333 35.85 -27.11 30.85
N GLN A 334 37.09 -26.63 30.95
CA GLN A 334 37.39 -25.20 31.13
C GLN A 334 36.96 -24.35 29.92
N ASP A 335 37.21 -24.82 28.70
CA ASP A 335 36.88 -24.07 27.48
C ASP A 335 35.36 -23.83 27.38
N THR A 336 34.56 -24.85 27.68
CA THR A 336 33.09 -24.76 27.73
C THR A 336 32.60 -23.83 28.84
N ARG A 337 33.28 -23.80 30.00
CA ARG A 337 32.97 -22.85 31.08
C ARG A 337 33.23 -21.40 30.65
N ASP A 338 34.33 -21.16 29.93
CA ASP A 338 34.68 -19.84 29.43
C ASP A 338 33.67 -19.36 28.38
N GLU A 339 33.21 -20.25 27.48
CA GLU A 339 32.13 -19.96 26.53
C GLU A 339 30.82 -19.60 27.24
N LEU A 340 30.35 -20.43 28.18
CA LEU A 340 29.13 -20.16 28.95
C LEU A 340 29.23 -18.84 29.74
N THR A 341 30.40 -18.55 30.31
CA THR A 341 30.66 -17.27 31.01
C THR A 341 30.51 -16.06 30.07
N ASN A 342 31.00 -16.17 28.85
CA ASN A 342 30.85 -15.13 27.83
C ASN A 342 29.38 -14.96 27.40
N GLN A 343 28.65 -16.06 27.23
CA GLN A 343 27.21 -16.02 26.91
C GLN A 343 26.40 -15.36 28.03
N ILE A 344 26.63 -15.73 29.31
CA ILE A 344 26.00 -15.11 30.48
C ILE A 344 26.30 -13.61 30.54
N SER A 345 27.55 -13.22 30.26
CA SER A 345 27.96 -11.81 30.23
C SER A 345 27.24 -11.02 29.12
N SER A 346 27.05 -11.63 27.95
CA SER A 346 26.28 -11.04 26.84
C SER A 346 24.81 -10.86 27.19
N LEU A 347 24.16 -11.89 27.76
CA LEU A 347 22.77 -11.80 28.23
C LEU A 347 22.59 -10.74 29.32
N THR A 348 23.56 -10.59 30.21
CA THR A 348 23.52 -9.55 31.26
C THR A 348 23.49 -8.15 30.66
N ARG A 349 24.32 -7.85 29.65
CA ARG A 349 24.28 -6.56 28.94
C ARG A 349 22.96 -6.33 28.21
N ARG A 350 22.37 -7.39 27.62
CA ARG A 350 21.05 -7.31 26.97
C ARG A 350 19.95 -7.02 27.99
N LEU A 351 19.98 -7.68 29.15
CA LEU A 351 19.06 -7.41 30.26
C LEU A 351 19.15 -5.96 30.75
N ASP A 352 20.35 -5.42 30.90
CA ASP A 352 20.55 -4.02 31.30
C ASP A 352 19.97 -3.05 30.26
N THR A 353 20.10 -3.38 28.98
CA THR A 353 19.56 -2.58 27.87
C THR A 353 18.03 -2.58 27.90
N VAL A 354 17.40 -3.76 27.97
CA VAL A 354 15.93 -3.88 28.04
C VAL A 354 15.38 -3.23 29.32
N THR A 355 16.09 -3.35 30.44
CA THR A 355 15.70 -2.69 31.70
C THR A 355 15.72 -1.17 31.56
N ARG A 356 16.76 -0.61 30.93
CA ARG A 356 16.83 0.83 30.65
C ARG A 356 15.72 1.28 29.70
N GLU A 357 15.39 0.49 28.67
CA GLU A 357 14.27 0.79 27.78
C GLU A 357 12.93 0.81 28.53
N ILE A 358 12.69 -0.16 29.41
CA ILE A 358 11.50 -0.17 30.28
C ILE A 358 11.46 1.09 31.16
N GLU A 359 12.59 1.50 31.73
CA GLU A 359 12.69 2.73 32.53
C GLU A 359 12.41 3.99 31.70
N ILE A 360 12.96 4.07 30.48
CA ILE A 360 12.71 5.18 29.56
C ILE A 360 11.22 5.28 29.24
N VAL A 361 10.58 4.16 28.84
CA VAL A 361 9.15 4.15 28.51
C VAL A 361 8.28 4.50 29.73
N ARG A 362 8.67 4.07 30.94
CA ARG A 362 7.98 4.45 32.20
C ARG A 362 8.19 5.91 32.60
N SER A 363 9.35 6.47 32.29
CA SER A 363 9.74 7.83 32.69
C SER A 363 9.33 8.91 31.69
N THR A 364 8.98 8.52 30.46
CA THR A 364 8.50 9.45 29.44
C THR A 364 7.08 9.86 29.82
N PRO A 365 6.85 11.11 30.24
CA PRO A 365 5.48 11.57 30.50
C PRO A 365 4.69 11.47 29.19
N ALA A 366 3.42 11.04 29.28
CA ALA A 366 2.49 11.14 28.16
C ALA A 366 2.55 12.59 27.64
N ASN A 367 2.96 12.77 26.39
CA ASN A 367 3.12 14.09 25.82
C ASN A 367 1.70 14.65 25.60
N PRO A 368 1.32 15.76 26.25
CA PRO A 368 -0.05 16.24 26.27
C PRO A 368 -0.56 16.77 24.91
#